data_AF-A0A2D9MYT3-F1
#
_entry.id   AF-A0A2D9MYT3-F1
#
_cell.length_a   1.000
_cell.length_b   1.000
_cell.length_c   1.000
_cell.angle_alpha   90.00
_cell.angle_beta   90.00
_cell.angle_gamma   90.00
#
_symmetry.space_group_name_H-M   'P 1'
#
loop_
_entity.id
_entity.type
_entity.pdbx_description
1 polymer ?
#
loop_
_entity_poly.entity_id
_entity_poly.type
_entity_poly.pdbx_seq_one_letter_code
_entity_poly.pdbx_strand_id
1 'polypeptide(L)'
;MIRNIIFDWSGTLVDDLPGVWKATNHVLEQAGAPILSLDEFRAEFELPFTNFYDRHVPDISLDQLEKWFHGYFSQVSGDVLALPHALEFLEFCKSKKIRCFILSTVNSDYFATQAANAKMEGYFEETFLGIWDKRKKINEILDDHNLTREETLYVGDMQHDVDTAHHGGVYSAALLTGYNTLEQLGESDPSIITTNLAVLQKVLLENDMTLPDSTKPRRPIPTVGALIYNPLGQVLMIRTEKWSGKWGIPGGKIEYGESSTSALQREIAEETGLNVSEIEFVLSQDSIESEEFHRPEHFVLLNYTCRTVGETDVTLNEEAQEYRWVTEEEALQLDLNLPTQVLLEAVLSREHTTADA
;
A
#
# COMPACT_ATOMS: atom_id res chain seq x y z
N MET A 1 -0.70 20.09 3.26
CA MET A 1 -0.17 19.18 4.29
C MET A 1 -1.34 18.67 5.07
N ILE A 2 -1.49 17.35 5.25
CA ILE A 2 -2.56 16.76 6.03
C ILE A 2 -2.31 17.04 7.51
N ARG A 3 -3.31 17.65 8.16
CA ARG A 3 -3.33 17.98 9.59
C ARG A 3 -4.48 17.31 10.33
N ASN A 4 -5.51 16.88 9.61
CA ASN A 4 -6.69 16.27 10.19
C ASN A 4 -7.00 14.97 9.45
N ILE A 5 -7.37 13.92 10.18
CA ILE A 5 -7.82 12.67 9.61
C ILE A 5 -9.17 12.28 10.24
N ILE A 6 -10.14 11.99 9.37
CA ILE A 6 -11.43 11.41 9.73
C ILE A 6 -11.38 9.94 9.31
N PHE A 7 -11.60 9.02 10.23
CA PHE A 7 -11.60 7.60 9.95
C PHE A 7 -13.03 7.05 9.96
N ASP A 8 -13.33 6.12 9.05
CA ASP A 8 -14.31 5.10 9.37
C ASP A 8 -13.76 4.12 10.43
N TRP A 9 -14.64 3.31 11.00
CA TRP A 9 -14.31 2.37 12.06
C TRP A 9 -14.10 0.95 11.53
N SER A 10 -15.20 0.33 11.11
CA SER A 10 -15.28 -1.02 10.54
C SER A 10 -14.45 -1.11 9.27
N GLY A 11 -13.69 -2.19 9.07
CA GLY A 11 -12.87 -2.39 7.85
C GLY A 11 -11.66 -1.44 7.70
N THR A 12 -11.58 -0.39 8.52
CA THR A 12 -10.55 0.66 8.46
C THR A 12 -9.60 0.62 9.65
N LEU A 13 -10.14 0.62 10.88
CA LEU A 13 -9.37 0.54 12.12
C LEU A 13 -9.52 -0.81 12.82
N VAL A 14 -10.67 -1.46 12.66
CA VAL A 14 -10.96 -2.77 13.27
C VAL A 14 -11.46 -3.77 12.24
N ASP A 15 -11.17 -5.05 12.47
CA ASP A 15 -11.62 -6.15 11.63
C ASP A 15 -12.94 -6.72 12.16
N ASP A 16 -14.06 -6.18 11.70
CA ASP A 16 -15.40 -6.66 12.05
C ASP A 16 -16.09 -7.45 10.93
N LEU A 17 -15.50 -7.47 9.73
CA LEU A 17 -16.04 -8.14 8.55
C LEU A 17 -16.36 -9.62 8.80
N PRO A 18 -15.49 -10.43 9.45
CA PRO A 18 -15.82 -11.82 9.78
C PRO A 18 -17.05 -11.95 10.69
N GLY A 19 -17.24 -10.99 11.62
CA GLY A 19 -18.37 -10.97 12.53
C GLY A 19 -19.66 -10.57 11.82
N VAL A 20 -19.60 -9.52 11.00
CA VAL A 20 -20.74 -9.01 10.22
C VAL A 20 -21.19 -10.04 9.18
N TRP A 21 -20.26 -10.69 8.49
CA TRP A 21 -20.56 -11.77 7.55
C TRP A 21 -21.27 -12.95 8.22
N LYS A 22 -20.77 -13.41 9.39
CA LYS A 22 -21.43 -14.49 10.15
C LYS A 22 -22.82 -14.09 10.66
N ALA A 23 -22.98 -12.86 11.15
CA ALA A 23 -24.28 -12.35 11.60
C ALA A 23 -25.26 -12.22 10.43
N THR A 24 -24.79 -11.78 9.26
CA THR A 24 -25.58 -11.73 8.03
C THR A 24 -26.04 -13.12 7.61
N ASN A 25 -25.12 -14.10 7.55
CA ASN A 25 -25.49 -15.48 7.23
C ASN A 25 -26.45 -16.10 8.26
N HIS A 26 -26.33 -15.73 9.53
CA HIS A 26 -27.30 -16.13 10.54
C HIS A 26 -28.70 -15.60 10.22
N VAL A 27 -28.83 -14.33 9.81
CA VAL A 27 -30.11 -13.74 9.36
C VAL A 27 -30.67 -14.49 8.16
N LEU A 28 -29.83 -14.78 7.15
CA LEU A 28 -30.23 -15.51 5.95
C LEU A 28 -30.73 -16.92 6.29
N GLU A 29 -30.03 -17.66 7.16
CA GLU A 29 -30.48 -18.97 7.64
C GLU A 29 -31.81 -18.90 8.38
N GLN A 30 -32.01 -17.92 9.26
CA GLN A 30 -33.28 -17.75 9.98
C GLN A 30 -34.46 -17.44 9.04
N ALA A 31 -34.18 -16.73 7.94
CA ALA A 31 -35.17 -16.43 6.91
C ALA A 31 -35.40 -17.60 5.92
N GLY A 32 -34.59 -18.67 5.99
CA GLY A 32 -34.62 -19.77 5.02
C GLY A 32 -34.02 -19.42 3.66
N ALA A 33 -33.23 -18.35 3.58
CA ALA A 33 -32.51 -17.93 2.39
C ALA A 33 -31.13 -18.64 2.28
N PRO A 34 -30.55 -18.75 1.07
CA PRO A 34 -29.19 -19.24 0.90
C PRO A 34 -28.17 -18.38 1.65
N ILE A 35 -27.20 -19.02 2.32
CA ILE A 35 -26.04 -18.33 2.89
C ILE A 35 -25.06 -17.91 1.79
N LEU A 36 -24.27 -16.89 2.07
CA LEU A 36 -23.25 -16.36 1.17
C LEU A 36 -21.86 -16.78 1.61
N SER A 37 -21.00 -17.13 0.66
CA SER A 37 -19.55 -17.11 0.87
C SER A 37 -19.07 -15.67 1.18
N LEU A 38 -17.83 -15.52 1.67
CA LEU A 38 -17.28 -14.18 1.95
C LEU A 38 -17.14 -13.34 0.67
N ASP A 39 -16.76 -13.97 -0.44
CA ASP A 39 -16.59 -13.27 -1.72
C ASP A 39 -17.93 -12.80 -2.27
N GLU A 40 -18.98 -13.64 -2.21
CA GLU A 40 -20.34 -13.26 -2.58
C GLU A 40 -20.86 -12.12 -1.68
N PHE A 41 -20.64 -12.23 -0.36
CA PHE A 41 -21.01 -11.16 0.57
C PHE A 41 -20.33 -9.84 0.23
N ARG A 42 -19.03 -9.81 -0.04
CA ARG A 42 -18.30 -8.57 -0.41
C ARG A 42 -18.75 -8.00 -1.75
N ALA A 43 -19.11 -8.86 -2.70
CA ALA A 43 -19.60 -8.44 -4.01
C ALA A 43 -20.99 -7.81 -3.93
N GLU A 44 -21.85 -8.27 -3.02
CA GLU A 44 -23.27 -7.88 -2.96
C GLU A 44 -23.59 -6.87 -1.84
N PHE A 45 -22.80 -6.84 -0.77
CA PHE A 45 -23.02 -5.96 0.38
C PHE A 45 -22.79 -4.50 0.01
N GLU A 46 -23.76 -3.67 0.40
CA GLU A 46 -23.71 -2.23 0.18
C GLU A 46 -24.36 -1.50 1.36
N LEU A 47 -24.11 -0.20 1.41
CA LEU A 47 -24.83 0.69 2.29
C LEU A 47 -25.84 1.55 1.48
N PRO A 48 -27.01 1.89 2.03
CA PRO A 48 -27.56 1.40 3.29
C PRO A 48 -27.86 -0.11 3.22
N PHE A 49 -27.58 -0.84 4.31
CA PHE A 49 -27.70 -2.30 4.37
C PHE A 49 -29.11 -2.81 4.07
N THR A 50 -30.14 -1.96 4.22
CA THR A 50 -31.53 -2.31 3.91
C THR A 50 -31.67 -2.75 2.47
N ASN A 51 -30.99 -2.10 1.54
CA ASN A 51 -31.04 -2.47 0.12
C ASN A 51 -30.50 -3.89 -0.12
N PHE A 52 -29.47 -4.27 0.63
CA PHE A 52 -28.91 -5.62 0.60
C PHE A 52 -29.94 -6.64 1.12
N TYR A 53 -30.51 -6.43 2.30
CA TYR A 53 -31.49 -7.38 2.85
C TYR A 53 -32.80 -7.41 2.05
N ASP A 54 -33.24 -6.30 1.45
CA ASP A 54 -34.42 -6.27 0.57
C ASP A 54 -34.24 -7.18 -0.65
N ARG A 55 -33.00 -7.38 -1.14
CA ARG A 55 -32.72 -8.32 -2.24
C ARG A 55 -32.80 -9.79 -1.81
N HIS A 56 -32.32 -10.10 -0.61
CA HIS A 56 -32.19 -11.49 -0.16
C HIS A 56 -33.41 -11.99 0.63
N VAL A 57 -34.02 -11.12 1.44
CA VAL A 57 -35.06 -11.44 2.43
C VAL A 57 -36.13 -10.34 2.52
N PRO A 58 -36.79 -9.94 1.41
CA PRO A 58 -37.72 -8.80 1.36
C PRO A 58 -38.94 -8.91 2.28
N ASP A 59 -39.30 -10.13 2.69
CA ASP A 59 -40.47 -10.39 3.54
C ASP A 59 -40.17 -10.22 5.05
N ILE A 60 -38.90 -10.03 5.42
CA ILE A 60 -38.49 -9.88 6.82
C ILE A 60 -38.50 -8.39 7.19
N SER A 61 -39.22 -8.02 8.26
CA SER A 61 -39.25 -6.64 8.73
C SER A 61 -37.89 -6.20 9.29
N LEU A 62 -37.61 -4.90 9.22
CA LEU A 62 -36.38 -4.31 9.77
C LEU A 62 -36.19 -4.66 11.26
N ASP A 63 -37.23 -4.56 12.08
CA ASP A 63 -37.18 -4.95 13.51
C ASP A 63 -36.73 -6.40 13.71
N GLN A 64 -37.15 -7.30 12.81
CA GLN A 64 -36.81 -8.72 12.88
C GLN A 64 -35.38 -8.97 12.38
N LEU A 65 -34.94 -8.25 11.34
CA LEU A 65 -33.56 -8.25 10.86
C LEU A 65 -32.60 -7.79 11.96
N GLU A 66 -32.88 -6.63 12.56
CA GLU A 66 -32.08 -6.06 13.66
C GLU A 66 -32.00 -7.04 14.83
N LYS A 67 -33.13 -7.65 15.22
CA LYS A 67 -33.16 -8.63 16.32
C LYS A 67 -32.28 -9.85 16.04
N TRP A 68 -32.37 -10.43 14.85
CA TRP A 68 -31.55 -11.60 14.49
C TRP A 68 -30.08 -11.23 14.35
N PHE A 69 -29.78 -10.13 13.66
CA PHE A 69 -28.43 -9.66 13.43
C PHE A 69 -27.75 -9.31 14.75
N HIS A 70 -28.30 -8.39 15.55
CA HIS A 70 -27.69 -7.96 16.81
C HIS A 70 -27.67 -9.08 17.85
N GLY A 71 -28.68 -9.96 17.84
CA GLY A 71 -28.72 -11.16 18.69
C GLY A 71 -27.52 -12.09 18.46
N TYR A 72 -27.07 -12.26 17.22
CA TYR A 72 -25.86 -13.02 16.89
C TYR A 72 -24.59 -12.17 17.05
N PHE A 73 -24.57 -10.98 16.44
CA PHE A 73 -23.39 -10.12 16.37
C PHE A 73 -22.87 -9.74 17.76
N SER A 74 -23.75 -9.47 18.72
CA SER A 74 -23.35 -9.19 20.11
C SER A 74 -22.51 -10.31 20.75
N GLN A 75 -22.70 -11.57 20.34
CA GLN A 75 -21.94 -12.72 20.85
C GLN A 75 -20.53 -12.81 20.27
N VAL A 76 -20.31 -12.23 19.09
CA VAL A 76 -19.03 -12.25 18.37
C VAL A 76 -18.33 -10.89 18.31
N SER A 77 -19.04 -9.81 18.67
CA SER A 77 -18.55 -8.43 18.61
C SER A 77 -17.37 -8.16 19.54
N GLY A 78 -17.25 -8.93 20.63
CA GLY A 78 -16.12 -8.86 21.56
C GLY A 78 -14.81 -9.40 20.97
N ASP A 79 -14.87 -10.17 19.88
CA ASP A 79 -13.71 -10.72 19.20
C ASP A 79 -13.17 -9.79 18.10
N VAL A 80 -13.81 -8.63 17.89
CA VAL A 80 -13.34 -7.62 16.94
C VAL A 80 -12.07 -6.96 17.50
N LEU A 81 -10.98 -7.11 16.74
CA LEU A 81 -9.66 -6.62 17.09
C LEU A 81 -9.24 -5.48 16.16
N ALA A 82 -8.19 -4.75 16.55
CA ALA A 82 -7.53 -3.79 15.68
C ALA A 82 -7.03 -4.48 14.40
N LEU A 83 -7.22 -3.84 13.25
CA LEU A 83 -6.53 -4.22 12.03
C LEU A 83 -5.01 -4.04 12.18
N PRO A 84 -4.19 -4.82 11.47
CA PRO A 84 -2.75 -4.63 11.46
C PRO A 84 -2.37 -3.18 11.13
N HIS A 85 -1.41 -2.63 11.89
CA HIS A 85 -0.89 -1.27 11.75
C HIS A 85 -1.84 -0.13 12.17
N ALA A 86 -3.08 -0.43 12.59
CA ALA A 86 -4.02 0.63 12.96
C ALA A 86 -3.59 1.39 14.21
N LEU A 87 -3.12 0.69 15.25
CA LEU A 87 -2.66 1.34 16.48
C LEU A 87 -1.37 2.14 16.23
N GLU A 88 -0.42 1.57 15.49
CA GLU A 88 0.82 2.22 15.10
C GLU A 88 0.55 3.48 14.27
N PHE A 89 -0.46 3.46 13.39
CA PHE A 89 -0.88 4.62 12.61
C PHE A 89 -1.46 5.73 13.49
N LEU A 90 -2.26 5.38 14.50
CA LEU A 90 -2.80 6.35 15.46
C LEU A 90 -1.69 6.95 16.34
N GLU A 91 -0.70 6.15 16.75
CA GLU A 91 0.51 6.64 17.43
C GLU A 91 1.33 7.58 16.54
N PHE A 92 1.48 7.24 15.26
CA PHE A 92 2.09 8.11 14.26
C PHE A 92 1.35 9.45 14.16
N CYS A 93 0.01 9.44 14.03
CA CYS A 93 -0.81 10.64 13.99
C CYS A 93 -0.58 11.52 15.21
N LYS A 94 -0.58 10.92 16.41
CA LYS A 94 -0.29 11.61 17.67
C LYS A 94 1.10 12.23 17.68
N SER A 95 2.13 11.52 17.22
CA SER A 95 3.51 12.01 17.13
C SER A 95 3.65 13.22 16.20
N LYS A 96 2.86 13.26 15.12
CA LYS A 96 2.80 14.35 14.14
C LYS A 96 1.80 15.45 14.49
N LYS A 97 1.09 15.32 15.62
CA LYS A 97 0.01 16.23 16.07
C LYS A 97 -1.11 16.36 15.03
N ILE A 98 -1.41 15.27 14.34
CA ILE A 98 -2.58 15.16 13.46
C ILE A 98 -3.82 15.00 14.34
N ARG A 99 -4.88 15.75 14.04
CA ARG A 99 -6.16 15.64 14.74
C ARG A 99 -6.95 14.48 14.15
N CYS A 100 -7.43 13.58 15.00
CA CYS A 100 -8.13 12.37 14.55
C CYS A 100 -9.59 12.39 15.00
N PHE A 101 -10.49 11.99 14.11
CA PHE A 101 -11.93 11.91 14.34
C PHE A 101 -12.47 10.56 13.85
N ILE A 102 -13.56 10.07 14.43
CA ILE A 102 -14.32 8.94 13.88
C ILE A 102 -15.61 9.44 13.26
N LEU A 103 -15.91 9.04 12.01
CA LEU A 103 -17.24 9.18 11.42
C LEU A 103 -17.71 7.83 10.89
N SER A 104 -18.58 7.16 11.66
CA SER A 104 -18.96 5.79 11.37
C SER A 104 -20.45 5.50 11.61
N THR A 105 -20.96 4.50 10.89
CA THR A 105 -22.29 3.92 11.09
C THR A 105 -22.32 2.93 12.25
N VAL A 106 -21.16 2.55 12.81
CA VAL A 106 -21.07 1.59 13.91
C VAL A 106 -21.97 1.98 15.09
N ASN A 107 -22.63 0.99 15.68
CA ASN A 107 -23.45 1.18 16.87
C ASN A 107 -22.55 1.55 18.06
N SER A 108 -22.98 2.55 18.84
CA SER A 108 -22.26 3.05 20.01
C SER A 108 -21.96 1.98 21.06
N ASP A 109 -22.85 1.01 21.22
CA ASP A 109 -22.70 -0.05 22.22
C ASP A 109 -21.55 -1.00 21.86
N TYR A 110 -21.36 -1.29 20.57
CA TYR A 110 -20.24 -2.10 20.10
C TYR A 110 -18.94 -1.30 20.10
N PHE A 111 -18.99 -0.03 19.68
CA PHE A 111 -17.81 0.82 19.58
C PHE A 111 -17.03 0.87 20.89
N ALA A 112 -17.69 1.08 22.03
CA ALA A 112 -17.00 1.21 23.31
C ALA A 112 -16.19 -0.05 23.67
N THR A 113 -16.78 -1.24 23.50
CA THR A 113 -16.10 -2.51 23.75
C THR A 113 -14.98 -2.76 22.74
N GLN A 114 -15.23 -2.50 21.46
CA GLN A 114 -14.24 -2.70 20.40
C GLN A 114 -13.04 -1.75 20.55
N ALA A 115 -13.28 -0.47 20.85
CA ALA A 115 -12.23 0.51 21.06
C ALA A 115 -11.34 0.16 22.26
N ALA A 116 -11.93 -0.35 23.34
CA ALA A 116 -11.19 -0.85 24.50
C ALA A 116 -10.35 -2.09 24.13
N ASN A 117 -10.92 -3.07 23.44
CA ASN A 117 -10.22 -4.28 23.00
C ASN A 117 -9.06 -3.97 22.02
N ALA A 118 -9.29 -3.01 21.12
CA ALA A 118 -8.31 -2.51 20.16
C ALA A 118 -7.28 -1.55 20.78
N LYS A 119 -7.44 -1.15 22.05
CA LYS A 119 -6.60 -0.18 22.77
C LYS A 119 -6.52 1.18 22.07
N MET A 120 -7.63 1.61 21.46
CA MET A 120 -7.72 2.86 20.70
C MET A 120 -8.41 4.00 21.49
N GLU A 121 -8.64 3.80 22.78
CA GLU A 121 -9.19 4.83 23.66
C GLU A 121 -8.26 6.04 23.75
N GLY A 122 -8.82 7.24 23.57
CA GLY A 122 -8.10 8.50 23.73
C GLY A 122 -7.24 8.95 22.53
N TYR A 123 -7.36 8.31 21.37
CA TYR A 123 -6.72 8.77 20.13
C TYR A 123 -7.57 9.76 19.32
N PHE A 124 -8.88 9.84 19.58
CA PHE A 124 -9.82 10.66 18.83
C PHE A 124 -10.23 11.90 19.62
N GLU A 125 -10.28 13.04 18.94
CA GLU A 125 -10.80 14.29 19.50
C GLU A 125 -12.31 14.20 19.72
N GLU A 126 -13.03 13.64 18.74
CA GLU A 126 -14.46 13.36 18.84
C GLU A 126 -14.84 12.15 17.98
N THR A 127 -15.88 11.43 18.41
CA THR A 127 -16.43 10.27 17.69
C THR A 127 -17.89 10.48 17.33
N PHE A 128 -18.19 10.34 16.04
CA PHE A 128 -19.53 10.47 15.47
C PHE A 128 -20.03 9.08 15.05
N LEU A 129 -20.82 8.45 15.93
CA LEU A 129 -21.25 7.06 15.83
C LEU A 129 -22.73 6.96 15.44
N GLY A 130 -23.14 5.84 14.84
CA GLY A 130 -24.51 5.61 14.39
C GLY A 130 -24.99 6.59 13.30
N ILE A 131 -24.07 7.16 12.53
CA ILE A 131 -24.39 8.17 11.51
C ILE A 131 -24.66 7.50 10.16
N TRP A 132 -25.93 7.34 9.81
CA TRP A 132 -26.37 6.74 8.55
C TRP A 132 -26.05 7.59 7.31
N ASP A 133 -26.24 8.91 7.38
CA ASP A 133 -25.92 9.84 6.29
C ASP A 133 -24.67 10.67 6.64
N LYS A 134 -23.51 10.06 6.43
CA LYS A 134 -22.21 10.68 6.71
C LYS A 134 -21.96 11.94 5.88
N ARG A 135 -22.56 12.07 4.69
CA ARG A 135 -22.38 13.21 3.77
C ARG A 135 -22.83 14.53 4.37
N LYS A 136 -23.94 14.55 5.10
CA LYS A 136 -24.33 15.75 5.83
C LYS A 136 -23.39 16.00 7.00
N LYS A 137 -23.05 14.95 7.75
CA LYS A 137 -22.31 15.07 8.99
C LYS A 137 -20.87 15.55 8.79
N ILE A 138 -20.21 15.15 7.72
CA ILE A 138 -18.82 15.59 7.44
C ILE A 138 -18.71 17.11 7.35
N ASN A 139 -19.69 17.81 6.75
CA ASN A 139 -19.65 19.26 6.68
C ASN A 139 -19.79 19.92 8.06
N GLU A 140 -20.66 19.39 8.92
CA GLU A 140 -20.79 19.85 10.31
C GLU A 140 -19.47 19.64 11.08
N ILE A 141 -18.82 18.49 10.93
CA ILE A 141 -17.53 18.20 11.59
C ILE A 141 -16.46 19.20 11.14
N LEU A 142 -16.38 19.45 9.83
CA LEU A 142 -15.38 20.38 9.28
C LEU A 142 -15.59 21.80 9.82
N ASP A 143 -16.85 22.27 9.87
CA ASP A 143 -17.18 23.62 10.33
C ASP A 143 -17.03 23.75 11.87
N ASP A 144 -17.59 22.83 12.65
CA ASP A 144 -17.60 22.88 14.11
C ASP A 144 -16.19 22.76 14.71
N HIS A 145 -15.30 21.98 14.07
CA HIS A 145 -13.92 21.77 14.52
C HIS A 145 -12.88 22.63 13.79
N ASN A 146 -13.31 23.53 12.91
CA ASN A 146 -12.47 24.41 12.10
C ASN A 146 -11.40 23.64 11.31
N LEU A 147 -11.81 22.61 10.57
CA LEU A 147 -10.92 21.78 9.76
C LEU A 147 -10.80 22.34 8.34
N THR A 148 -9.58 22.67 7.91
CA THR A 148 -9.31 23.06 6.52
C THR A 148 -9.50 21.87 5.60
N ARG A 149 -10.27 22.01 4.52
CA ARG A 149 -10.61 20.89 3.61
C ARG A 149 -9.38 20.30 2.91
N GLU A 150 -8.50 21.17 2.43
CA GLU A 150 -7.24 20.83 1.75
C GLU A 150 -6.15 20.29 2.69
N GLU A 151 -6.42 20.27 4.00
CA GLU A 151 -5.55 19.67 5.02
C GLU A 151 -6.21 18.46 5.71
N THR A 152 -7.38 18.04 5.22
CA THR A 152 -8.17 16.97 5.82
C THR A 152 -8.21 15.75 4.90
N LEU A 153 -7.99 14.58 5.49
CA LEU A 153 -8.06 13.29 4.82
C LEU A 153 -9.17 12.46 5.45
N TYR A 154 -10.04 11.89 4.65
CA TYR A 154 -10.96 10.86 5.07
C TYR A 154 -10.36 9.49 4.72
N VAL A 155 -10.34 8.56 5.67
CA VAL A 155 -9.82 7.20 5.49
C VAL A 155 -10.95 6.19 5.72
N GLY A 156 -11.17 5.31 4.74
CA GLY A 156 -12.23 4.30 4.78
C GLY A 156 -11.91 3.12 3.87
N ASP A 157 -12.71 2.06 3.91
CA ASP A 157 -12.57 0.86 3.07
C ASP A 157 -13.76 0.61 2.15
N MET A 158 -14.79 1.48 2.20
CA MET A 158 -15.95 1.40 1.32
C MET A 158 -16.03 2.56 0.33
N GLN A 159 -16.71 2.35 -0.80
CA GLN A 159 -17.06 3.39 -1.79
C GLN A 159 -17.75 4.59 -1.10
N HIS A 160 -18.60 4.32 -0.11
CA HIS A 160 -19.32 5.34 0.65
C HIS A 160 -18.44 6.30 1.43
N ASP A 161 -17.27 5.85 1.86
CA ASP A 161 -16.30 6.70 2.54
C ASP A 161 -15.63 7.66 1.55
N VAL A 162 -15.33 7.19 0.35
CA VAL A 162 -14.84 8.02 -0.76
C VAL A 162 -15.88 9.06 -1.15
N ASP A 163 -17.14 8.64 -1.31
CA ASP A 163 -18.25 9.55 -1.61
C ASP A 163 -18.48 10.59 -0.50
N THR A 164 -18.32 10.18 0.76
CA THR A 164 -18.41 11.07 1.92
C THR A 164 -17.30 12.12 1.88
N ALA A 165 -16.06 11.70 1.60
CA ALA A 165 -14.93 12.60 1.44
C ALA A 165 -15.15 13.63 0.32
N HIS A 166 -15.64 13.18 -0.84
CA HIS A 166 -15.96 14.03 -1.99
C HIS A 166 -17.04 15.05 -1.65
N HIS A 167 -18.09 14.63 -0.93
CA HIS A 167 -19.13 15.53 -0.47
C HIS A 167 -18.60 16.56 0.54
N GLY A 168 -17.62 16.19 1.36
CA GLY A 168 -16.89 17.09 2.23
C GLY A 168 -15.82 17.92 1.51
N GLY A 169 -15.57 17.70 0.21
CA GLY A 169 -14.47 18.38 -0.51
C GLY A 169 -13.10 18.15 0.11
N VAL A 170 -12.90 17.03 0.81
CA VAL A 170 -11.63 16.63 1.44
C VAL A 170 -10.97 15.51 0.64
N TYR A 171 -9.71 15.22 0.92
CA TYR A 171 -9.04 14.08 0.31
C TYR A 171 -9.63 12.75 0.80
N SER A 172 -9.58 11.72 -0.04
CA SER A 172 -10.02 10.34 0.26
C SER A 172 -8.85 9.36 0.16
N ALA A 173 -8.65 8.56 1.20
CA ALA A 173 -7.78 7.39 1.17
C ALA A 173 -8.63 6.13 1.35
N ALA A 174 -8.71 5.31 0.31
CA ALA A 174 -9.39 4.03 0.34
C ALA A 174 -8.42 2.90 0.75
N LEU A 175 -8.82 2.05 1.68
CA LEU A 175 -8.05 0.92 2.17
C LEU A 175 -8.57 -0.41 1.62
N LEU A 176 -7.67 -1.34 1.30
CA LEU A 176 -8.03 -2.70 0.87
C LEU A 176 -8.22 -3.69 2.03
N THR A 177 -8.43 -3.19 3.25
CA THR A 177 -8.51 -3.99 4.47
C THR A 177 -9.91 -4.51 4.80
N GLY A 178 -10.96 -3.93 4.23
CA GLY A 178 -12.34 -4.21 4.64
C GLY A 178 -13.24 -4.77 3.53
N TYR A 179 -14.40 -4.15 3.34
CA TYR A 179 -15.54 -4.71 2.63
C TYR A 179 -15.38 -4.62 1.11
N ASN A 180 -15.11 -3.44 0.55
CA ASN A 180 -15.05 -3.30 -0.91
C ASN A 180 -13.74 -3.83 -1.50
N THR A 181 -13.80 -4.24 -2.76
CA THR A 181 -12.65 -4.70 -3.55
C THR A 181 -11.92 -3.52 -4.20
N LEU A 182 -10.72 -3.76 -4.73
CA LEU A 182 -9.96 -2.75 -5.46
C LEU A 182 -10.75 -2.20 -6.66
N GLU A 183 -11.45 -3.06 -7.39
CA GLU A 183 -12.27 -2.67 -8.55
C GLU A 183 -13.40 -1.73 -8.12
N GLN A 184 -14.18 -2.12 -7.10
CA GLN A 184 -15.25 -1.29 -6.54
C GLN A 184 -14.71 0.07 -6.05
N LEU A 185 -13.65 0.08 -5.26
CA LEU A 185 -13.07 1.32 -4.74
C LEU A 185 -12.58 2.25 -5.86
N GLY A 186 -12.07 1.70 -6.97
CA GLY A 186 -11.64 2.47 -8.13
C GLY A 186 -12.78 3.23 -8.83
N GLU A 187 -14.01 2.72 -8.79
CA GLU A 187 -15.17 3.37 -9.42
C GLU A 187 -15.55 4.71 -8.75
N SER A 188 -15.22 4.88 -7.48
CA SER A 188 -15.51 6.09 -6.71
C SER A 188 -14.44 7.18 -6.81
N ASP A 189 -13.38 6.99 -7.60
CA ASP A 189 -12.29 7.96 -7.84
C ASP A 189 -11.60 8.50 -6.56
N PRO A 190 -11.07 7.64 -5.66
CA PRO A 190 -10.41 8.09 -4.44
C PRO A 190 -9.10 8.85 -4.73
N SER A 191 -8.72 9.77 -3.83
CA SER A 191 -7.45 10.50 -3.96
C SER A 191 -6.24 9.56 -3.88
N ILE A 192 -6.35 8.47 -3.12
CA ILE A 192 -5.38 7.38 -3.10
C ILE A 192 -6.04 6.06 -2.67
N ILE A 193 -5.54 4.94 -3.21
CA ILE A 193 -5.84 3.59 -2.72
C ILE A 193 -4.57 2.99 -2.12
N THR A 194 -4.67 2.41 -0.92
CA THR A 194 -3.54 1.75 -0.26
C THR A 194 -3.95 0.38 0.29
N THR A 195 -3.00 -0.54 0.40
CA THR A 195 -3.30 -1.89 0.90
C THR A 195 -3.62 -1.92 2.39
N ASN A 196 -3.08 -0.97 3.17
CA ASN A 196 -3.32 -0.81 4.60
C ASN A 196 -2.77 0.54 5.10
N LEU A 197 -2.98 0.83 6.39
CA LEU A 197 -2.52 2.07 7.04
C LEU A 197 -1.00 2.24 7.08
N ALA A 198 -0.20 1.16 7.10
CA ALA A 198 1.27 1.28 7.04
C ALA A 198 1.74 1.83 5.69
N VAL A 199 1.12 1.40 4.59
CA VAL A 199 1.41 1.96 3.26
C VAL A 199 0.96 3.41 3.17
N LEU A 200 -0.22 3.76 3.69
CA LEU A 200 -0.67 5.14 3.76
C LEU A 200 0.30 6.03 4.56
N GLN A 201 0.81 5.55 5.70
CA GLN A 201 1.81 6.26 6.50
C GLN A 201 3.09 6.51 5.72
N LYS A 202 3.58 5.48 5.02
CA LYS A 202 4.79 5.59 4.18
C LYS A 202 4.59 6.66 3.09
N VAL A 203 3.46 6.62 2.39
CA VAL A 203 3.13 7.62 1.37
C VAL A 203 3.12 9.03 1.96
N LEU A 204 2.45 9.24 3.10
CA LEU A 204 2.42 10.55 3.75
C LEU A 204 3.83 11.01 4.14
N LEU A 205 4.67 10.14 4.68
CA LEU A 205 6.05 10.48 5.06
C LEU A 205 6.93 10.82 3.84
N GLU A 206 6.83 10.06 2.76
CA GLU A 206 7.60 10.27 1.53
C GLU A 206 7.20 11.55 0.78
N ASN A 207 5.99 12.06 1.03
CA ASN A 207 5.43 13.23 0.35
C ASN A 207 5.26 14.43 1.31
N ASP A 208 6.09 14.55 2.35
CA ASP A 208 6.05 15.68 3.30
C ASP A 208 4.64 15.95 3.86
N MET A 209 3.95 14.87 4.24
CA MET A 209 2.58 14.85 4.74
C MET A 209 1.58 15.43 3.73
N THR A 210 1.80 15.27 2.42
CA THR A 210 0.83 15.55 1.36
C THR A 210 0.46 14.27 0.63
N LEU A 211 -0.67 14.26 -0.08
CA LEU A 211 -0.97 13.15 -0.97
C LEU A 211 -0.26 13.32 -2.31
N PRO A 212 0.11 12.22 -3.00
CA PRO A 212 0.61 12.28 -4.36
C PRO A 212 -0.40 12.98 -5.25
N ASP A 213 0.04 14.03 -5.92
CA ASP A 213 -0.81 14.78 -6.83
C ASP A 213 -1.00 13.96 -8.11
N SER A 214 -2.16 13.30 -8.25
CA SER A 214 -2.52 12.53 -9.46
C SER A 214 -2.62 13.40 -10.72
N THR A 215 -2.68 14.73 -10.57
CA THR A 215 -2.69 15.70 -11.67
C THR A 215 -1.29 16.11 -12.12
N LYS A 216 -0.25 15.83 -11.33
CA LYS A 216 1.13 16.05 -11.78
C LYS A 216 1.47 14.98 -12.82
N PRO A 217 1.99 15.37 -14.01
CA PRO A 217 2.43 14.41 -14.99
C PRO A 217 3.51 13.52 -14.38
N ARG A 218 3.27 12.20 -14.36
CA ARG A 218 4.27 11.20 -13.99
C ARG A 218 5.44 11.38 -14.96
N ARG A 219 6.62 11.68 -14.41
CA ARG A 219 7.86 11.76 -15.19
C ARG A 219 8.61 10.44 -15.03
N PRO A 220 9.34 9.99 -16.06
CA PRO A 220 10.24 8.86 -15.91
C PRO A 220 11.23 9.11 -14.77
N ILE A 221 11.49 8.08 -13.98
CA ILE A 221 12.40 8.11 -12.84
C ILE A 221 13.78 7.65 -13.32
N PRO A 222 14.82 8.51 -13.25
CA PRO A 222 16.16 8.09 -13.60
C PRO A 222 16.75 7.21 -12.49
N THR A 223 17.34 6.09 -12.88
CA THR A 223 17.99 5.13 -11.98
C THR A 223 19.34 4.70 -12.52
N VAL A 224 20.14 4.10 -11.67
CA VAL A 224 21.47 3.58 -11.99
C VAL A 224 21.57 2.13 -11.52
N GLY A 225 22.31 1.31 -12.26
CA GLY A 225 22.66 -0.05 -11.85
C GLY A 225 23.98 -0.48 -12.46
N ALA A 226 24.67 -1.45 -11.84
CA ALA A 226 25.95 -1.90 -12.36
C ALA A 226 26.19 -3.41 -12.32
N LEU A 227 26.81 -3.93 -13.38
CA LEU A 227 27.56 -5.19 -13.30
C LEU A 227 28.87 -4.93 -12.58
N ILE A 228 28.95 -5.39 -11.33
CA ILE A 228 30.13 -5.24 -10.49
C ILE A 228 31.01 -6.46 -10.65
N TYR A 229 32.28 -6.27 -11.01
CA TYR A 229 33.27 -7.34 -11.13
C TYR A 229 34.17 -7.41 -9.90
N ASN A 230 34.38 -8.64 -9.39
CA ASN A 230 35.43 -8.90 -8.40
C ASN A 230 36.80 -9.15 -9.08
N PRO A 231 37.90 -9.30 -8.32
CA PRO A 231 39.23 -9.58 -8.87
C PRO A 231 39.35 -10.92 -9.62
N LEU A 232 38.41 -11.84 -9.44
CA LEU A 232 38.35 -13.13 -10.15
C LEU A 232 37.60 -13.02 -11.49
N GLY A 233 37.08 -11.84 -11.84
CA GLY A 233 36.30 -11.62 -13.07
C GLY A 233 34.85 -12.10 -12.98
N GLN A 234 34.35 -12.41 -11.78
CA GLN A 234 32.95 -12.77 -11.56
C GLN A 234 32.11 -11.51 -11.34
N VAL A 235 30.82 -11.59 -11.72
CA VAL A 235 29.83 -10.54 -11.52
C VAL A 235 28.97 -10.79 -10.28
N LEU A 236 28.61 -9.72 -9.57
CA LEU A 236 27.69 -9.78 -8.44
C LEU A 236 26.24 -9.79 -8.92
N MET A 237 25.51 -10.85 -8.57
CA MET A 237 24.06 -10.96 -8.75
C MET A 237 23.37 -10.90 -7.39
N ILE A 238 22.26 -10.16 -7.30
CA ILE A 238 21.42 -10.08 -6.10
C ILE A 238 19.98 -10.53 -6.42
N ARG A 239 19.30 -11.14 -5.44
CA ARG A 239 17.90 -11.56 -5.56
C ARG A 239 17.01 -10.68 -4.68
N THR A 240 15.97 -10.07 -5.25
CA THR A 240 15.10 -9.12 -4.53
C THR A 240 13.62 -9.31 -4.85
N GLU A 241 12.77 -9.11 -3.84
CA GLU A 241 11.31 -9.08 -3.98
C GLU A 241 10.83 -7.89 -4.82
N LYS A 242 11.62 -6.82 -4.93
CA LYS A 242 11.27 -5.66 -5.78
C LYS A 242 11.04 -6.05 -7.23
N TRP A 243 11.78 -7.05 -7.70
CA TRP A 243 11.75 -7.61 -9.05
C TRP A 243 11.08 -9.00 -9.08
N SER A 244 10.02 -9.18 -8.29
CA SER A 244 9.26 -10.44 -8.24
C SER A 244 10.12 -11.67 -7.91
N GLY A 245 11.14 -11.48 -7.06
CA GLY A 245 12.06 -12.54 -6.66
C GLY A 245 13.07 -12.95 -7.73
N LYS A 246 13.23 -12.17 -8.80
CA LYS A 246 14.24 -12.41 -9.85
C LYS A 246 15.64 -11.97 -9.42
N TRP A 247 16.64 -12.50 -10.11
CA TRP A 247 18.03 -12.07 -9.98
C TRP A 247 18.27 -10.80 -10.80
N GLY A 248 19.12 -9.92 -10.29
CA GLY A 248 19.48 -8.67 -10.95
C GLY A 248 20.79 -8.10 -10.42
N ILE A 249 20.99 -6.83 -10.70
CA ILE A 249 22.15 -6.04 -10.28
C ILE A 249 21.76 -5.03 -9.19
N PRO A 250 22.70 -4.66 -8.30
CA PRO A 250 22.48 -3.59 -7.35
C PRO A 250 22.35 -2.23 -8.05
N GLY A 251 21.55 -1.35 -7.45
CA GLY A 251 21.28 -0.04 -7.99
C GLY A 251 19.99 0.61 -7.49
N GLY A 252 19.83 1.90 -7.77
CA GLY A 252 18.70 2.65 -7.27
C GLY A 252 18.52 4.00 -7.94
N LYS A 253 17.87 4.92 -7.23
CA LYS A 253 17.40 6.19 -7.81
C LYS A 253 18.49 7.24 -7.76
N ILE A 254 18.49 8.12 -8.76
CA ILE A 254 19.35 9.31 -8.73
C ILE A 254 18.65 10.40 -7.90
N GLU A 255 19.33 10.91 -6.88
CA GLU A 255 18.82 12.03 -6.08
C GLU A 255 18.97 13.38 -6.80
N TYR A 256 18.11 14.33 -6.44
CA TYR A 256 18.17 15.68 -7.02
C TYR A 256 19.49 16.38 -6.63
N GLY A 257 20.24 16.81 -7.64
CA GLY A 257 21.54 17.47 -7.45
C GLY A 257 22.73 16.52 -7.41
N GLU A 258 22.51 15.21 -7.54
CA GLU A 258 23.54 14.17 -7.57
C GLU A 258 23.93 13.81 -9.02
N SER A 259 25.20 13.41 -9.23
CA SER A 259 25.63 12.83 -10.51
C SER A 259 25.29 11.35 -10.59
N SER A 260 25.03 10.79 -11.79
CA SER A 260 24.67 9.38 -11.92
C SER A 260 25.75 8.43 -11.37
N THR A 261 27.04 8.76 -11.51
CA THR A 261 28.13 7.95 -10.96
C THR A 261 28.22 8.06 -9.44
N SER A 262 27.89 9.22 -8.85
CA SER A 262 27.80 9.37 -7.39
C SER A 262 26.64 8.56 -6.83
N ALA A 263 25.47 8.63 -7.47
CA ALA A 263 24.30 7.82 -7.12
C ALA A 263 24.65 6.33 -7.17
N LEU A 264 25.35 5.89 -8.22
CA LEU A 264 25.74 4.49 -8.38
C LEU A 264 26.63 4.02 -7.23
N GLN A 265 27.64 4.82 -6.85
CA GLN A 265 28.52 4.48 -5.72
C GLN A 265 27.77 4.42 -4.39
N ARG A 266 26.87 5.38 -4.15
CA ARG A 266 26.03 5.43 -2.94
C ARG A 266 25.14 4.21 -2.85
N GLU A 267 24.35 3.92 -3.89
CA GLU A 267 23.40 2.80 -3.92
C GLU A 267 24.13 1.46 -3.75
N ILE A 268 25.26 1.25 -4.43
CA ILE A 268 26.05 0.02 -4.25
C ILE A 268 26.57 -0.12 -2.82
N ALA A 269 27.08 0.96 -2.23
CA ALA A 269 27.56 0.94 -0.85
C ALA A 269 26.41 0.66 0.15
N GLU A 270 25.23 1.21 -0.09
CA GLU A 270 24.04 1.01 0.75
C GLU A 270 23.47 -0.42 0.63
N GLU A 271 23.41 -0.98 -0.58
CA GLU A 271 22.83 -2.32 -0.82
C GLU A 271 23.78 -3.47 -0.52
N THR A 272 25.09 -3.25 -0.68
CA THR A 272 26.09 -4.34 -0.66
C THR A 272 27.25 -4.13 0.31
N GLY A 273 27.44 -2.91 0.82
CA GLY A 273 28.62 -2.53 1.60
C GLY A 273 29.91 -2.35 0.77
N LEU A 274 29.86 -2.57 -0.55
CA LEU A 274 31.05 -2.51 -1.40
C LEU A 274 31.39 -1.09 -1.84
N ASN A 275 32.69 -0.84 -1.97
CA ASN A 275 33.22 0.33 -2.68
C ASN A 275 33.62 -0.08 -4.10
N VAL A 276 33.30 0.76 -5.09
CA VAL A 276 33.58 0.48 -6.51
C VAL A 276 34.35 1.59 -7.20
N SER A 277 35.10 1.19 -8.22
CA SER A 277 35.88 2.06 -9.11
C SER A 277 35.77 1.60 -10.56
N GLU A 278 36.46 2.27 -11.49
CA GLU A 278 36.45 1.93 -12.92
C GLU A 278 35.02 1.90 -13.49
N ILE A 279 34.21 2.91 -13.15
CA ILE A 279 32.81 2.99 -13.56
C ILE A 279 32.74 3.37 -15.04
N GLU A 280 32.18 2.50 -15.87
CA GLU A 280 32.02 2.70 -17.31
C GLU A 280 30.55 2.61 -17.70
N PHE A 281 30.07 3.58 -18.49
CA PHE A 281 28.70 3.55 -18.99
C PHE A 281 28.56 2.50 -20.10
N VAL A 282 27.54 1.66 -19.98
CA VAL A 282 27.22 0.64 -20.99
C VAL A 282 26.08 1.12 -21.87
N LEU A 283 24.89 1.26 -21.32
CA LEU A 283 23.68 1.58 -22.08
C LEU A 283 22.62 2.25 -21.21
N SER A 284 21.66 2.90 -21.87
CA SER A 284 20.41 3.34 -21.26
C SER A 284 19.27 2.48 -21.78
N GLN A 285 18.35 2.11 -20.91
CA GLN A 285 17.16 1.33 -21.27
C GLN A 285 15.92 1.86 -20.54
N ASP A 286 14.78 1.75 -21.20
CA ASP A 286 13.48 2.10 -20.64
C ASP A 286 12.84 0.85 -19.99
N SER A 287 12.28 1.01 -18.80
CA SER A 287 11.39 0.03 -18.19
C SER A 287 10.07 0.72 -17.88
N ILE A 288 9.07 0.49 -18.73
CA ILE A 288 7.76 1.16 -18.67
C ILE A 288 6.74 0.14 -18.20
N GLU A 289 6.21 0.35 -17.00
CA GLU A 289 5.14 -0.46 -16.39
C GLU A 289 5.43 -1.96 -16.43
N SER A 290 6.69 -2.35 -16.22
CA SER A 290 7.12 -3.76 -16.26
C SER A 290 6.41 -4.60 -15.20
N GLU A 291 5.79 -5.70 -15.63
CA GLU A 291 5.17 -6.71 -14.75
C GLU A 291 6.19 -7.41 -13.83
N GLU A 292 7.48 -7.34 -14.17
CA GLU A 292 8.55 -7.90 -13.33
C GLU A 292 8.83 -7.02 -12.11
N PHE A 293 8.37 -5.78 -12.09
CA PHE A 293 8.50 -4.88 -10.95
C PHE A 293 7.17 -4.86 -10.17
N HIS A 294 7.25 -4.89 -8.83
CA HIS A 294 6.07 -5.01 -7.96
C HIS A 294 5.03 -3.86 -8.08
N ARG A 295 5.32 -2.79 -8.84
CA ARG A 295 4.41 -1.66 -9.08
C ARG A 295 4.58 -1.06 -10.48
N PRO A 296 3.53 -0.50 -11.09
CA PRO A 296 3.63 0.17 -12.38
C PRO A 296 4.44 1.47 -12.26
N GLU A 297 5.64 1.49 -12.83
CA GLU A 297 6.57 2.62 -12.85
C GLU A 297 7.23 2.78 -14.21
N HIS A 298 7.69 4.00 -14.53
CA HIS A 298 8.51 4.26 -15.71
C HIS A 298 9.93 4.63 -15.26
N PHE A 299 10.89 3.73 -15.47
CA PHE A 299 12.30 3.96 -15.20
C PHE A 299 13.10 4.24 -16.48
N VAL A 300 14.04 5.18 -16.38
CA VAL A 300 15.16 5.32 -17.32
C VAL A 300 16.40 4.79 -16.61
N LEU A 301 16.79 3.56 -16.95
CA LEU A 301 17.86 2.81 -16.30
C LEU A 301 19.19 3.14 -16.99
N LEU A 302 20.10 3.80 -16.28
CA LEU A 302 21.47 4.03 -16.72
C LEU A 302 22.35 2.89 -16.18
N ASN A 303 22.82 2.02 -17.08
CA ASN A 303 23.57 0.85 -16.69
C ASN A 303 25.07 1.01 -16.91
N TYR A 304 25.84 0.52 -15.94
CA TYR A 304 27.28 0.63 -15.88
C TYR A 304 27.94 -0.73 -15.68
N THR A 305 29.25 -0.79 -15.92
CA THR A 305 30.14 -1.79 -15.33
C THR A 305 31.05 -1.10 -14.34
N CYS A 306 31.52 -1.82 -13.32
CA CYS A 306 32.54 -1.32 -12.39
C CYS A 306 33.28 -2.46 -11.70
N ARG A 307 34.37 -2.16 -10.98
CA ARG A 307 35.15 -3.14 -10.22
C ARG A 307 35.14 -2.84 -8.73
N THR A 308 35.14 -3.89 -7.90
CA THR A 308 35.29 -3.74 -6.45
C THR A 308 36.67 -3.19 -6.09
N VAL A 309 36.72 -2.38 -5.03
CA VAL A 309 37.98 -1.84 -4.47
C VAL A 309 38.28 -2.55 -3.15
N GLY A 310 39.24 -3.47 -3.18
CA GLY A 310 39.71 -4.18 -1.99
C GLY A 310 38.80 -5.33 -1.57
N GLU A 311 37.78 -5.03 -0.75
CA GLU A 311 36.89 -6.04 -0.16
C GLU A 311 35.88 -6.60 -1.16
N THR A 312 35.51 -7.87 -0.98
CA THR A 312 34.50 -8.59 -1.79
C THR A 312 33.39 -9.18 -0.93
N ASP A 313 33.42 -8.96 0.38
CA ASP A 313 32.41 -9.44 1.32
C ASP A 313 31.18 -8.55 1.21
N VAL A 314 30.09 -9.14 0.71
CA VAL A 314 28.82 -8.44 0.51
C VAL A 314 28.01 -8.49 1.80
N THR A 315 27.60 -7.32 2.28
CA THR A 315 26.62 -7.19 3.36
C THR A 315 25.34 -6.65 2.75
N LEU A 316 24.33 -7.52 2.60
CA LEU A 316 23.05 -7.14 2.05
C LEU A 316 22.23 -6.30 3.04
N ASN A 317 21.53 -5.29 2.51
CA ASN A 317 20.50 -4.59 3.25
C ASN A 317 19.19 -5.40 3.30
N GLU A 318 18.13 -4.83 3.88
CA GLU A 318 16.81 -5.49 4.01
C GLU A 318 16.10 -5.73 2.66
N GLU A 319 16.61 -5.19 1.56
CA GLU A 319 15.95 -5.21 0.25
C GLU A 319 16.34 -6.41 -0.61
N ALA A 320 17.46 -7.07 -0.28
CA ALA A 320 17.98 -8.24 -0.99
C ALA A 320 17.99 -9.47 -0.09
N GLN A 321 17.63 -10.62 -0.66
CA GLN A 321 17.49 -11.89 0.07
C GLN A 321 18.75 -12.74 0.00
N GLU A 322 19.41 -12.72 -1.15
CA GLU A 322 20.55 -13.58 -1.47
C GLU A 322 21.46 -12.85 -2.47
N TYR A 323 22.77 -13.13 -2.42
CA TYR A 323 23.73 -12.69 -3.43
C TYR A 323 24.60 -13.86 -3.91
N ARG A 324 25.13 -13.72 -5.13
CA ARG A 324 26.10 -14.67 -5.71
C ARG A 324 27.15 -13.94 -6.52
N TRP A 325 28.39 -14.41 -6.41
CA TRP A 325 29.45 -14.13 -7.38
C TRP A 325 29.48 -15.27 -8.39
N VAL A 326 29.25 -14.97 -9.66
CA VAL A 326 29.13 -15.94 -10.76
C VAL A 326 29.86 -15.44 -12.00
N THR A 327 30.25 -16.31 -12.92
CA THR A 327 30.71 -15.85 -14.25
C THR A 327 29.53 -15.25 -15.03
N GLU A 328 29.82 -14.54 -16.10
CA GLU A 328 28.79 -13.97 -16.97
C GLU A 328 27.92 -15.06 -17.61
N GLU A 329 28.53 -16.19 -18.01
CA GLU A 329 27.78 -17.32 -18.57
C GLU A 329 26.88 -17.99 -17.53
N GLU A 330 27.36 -18.10 -16.28
CA GLU A 330 26.58 -18.62 -15.17
C GLU A 330 25.42 -17.67 -14.79
N ALA A 331 25.65 -16.36 -14.83
CA ALA A 331 24.62 -15.36 -14.59
C ALA A 331 23.46 -15.46 -15.60
N LEU A 332 23.75 -15.69 -16.88
CA LEU A 332 22.73 -15.92 -17.92
C LEU A 332 21.87 -17.17 -17.68
N GLN A 333 22.28 -18.10 -16.80
CA GLN A 333 21.48 -19.27 -16.43
C GLN A 333 20.57 -19.03 -15.22
N LEU A 334 20.63 -17.85 -14.59
CA LEU A 334 19.74 -17.46 -13.50
C LEU A 334 18.40 -16.96 -14.05
N ASP A 335 17.36 -16.95 -13.21
CA ASP A 335 16.09 -16.29 -13.50
C ASP A 335 16.26 -14.76 -13.37
N LEU A 336 16.89 -14.15 -14.37
CA LEU A 336 17.20 -12.72 -14.41
C LEU A 336 15.95 -11.89 -14.71
N ASN A 337 15.93 -10.67 -14.17
CA ASN A 337 15.05 -9.63 -14.70
C ASN A 337 15.54 -9.20 -16.11
N LEU A 338 14.60 -8.76 -16.95
CA LEU A 338 14.90 -8.37 -18.32
C LEU A 338 15.96 -7.25 -18.41
N PRO A 339 15.90 -6.19 -17.58
CA PRO A 339 16.93 -5.17 -17.51
C PRO A 339 18.37 -5.68 -17.36
N THR A 340 18.59 -6.66 -16.49
CA THR A 340 19.92 -7.22 -16.22
C THR A 340 20.35 -8.14 -17.36
N GLN A 341 19.45 -8.93 -17.92
CA GLN A 341 19.75 -9.78 -19.07
C GLN A 341 20.25 -8.94 -20.26
N VAL A 342 19.54 -7.86 -20.60
CA VAL A 342 19.92 -6.95 -21.70
C VAL A 342 21.30 -6.33 -21.46
N LEU A 343 21.60 -5.92 -20.23
CA LEU A 343 22.91 -5.37 -19.88
C LEU A 343 24.03 -6.40 -20.06
N LEU A 344 23.83 -7.62 -19.57
CA LEU A 344 24.83 -8.69 -19.62
C LEU A 344 25.13 -9.11 -21.06
N GLU A 345 24.09 -9.26 -21.89
CA GLU A 345 24.25 -9.53 -23.33
C GLU A 345 25.00 -8.39 -24.04
N ALA A 346 24.75 -7.13 -23.68
CA ALA A 346 25.46 -6.00 -24.26
C ALA A 346 26.95 -5.98 -23.89
N VAL A 347 27.31 -6.32 -22.65
CA VAL A 347 28.72 -6.41 -22.23
C VAL A 347 29.44 -7.55 -22.98
N LEU A 348 28.85 -8.74 -23.01
CA LEU A 348 29.40 -9.89 -23.73
C LEU A 348 29.64 -9.59 -25.22
N SER A 349 28.74 -8.84 -25.86
CA SER A 349 28.88 -8.46 -27.27
C SER A 349 30.05 -7.51 -27.55
N ARG A 350 30.43 -6.66 -26.58
CA ARG A 350 31.55 -5.72 -26.71
C ARG A 350 32.89 -6.44 -26.69
N GLU A 351 33.05 -7.41 -25.79
CA GLU A 351 34.31 -8.15 -25.65
C GLU A 351 34.65 -8.96 -26.91
N HIS A 352 33.64 -9.55 -27.55
CA HIS A 352 33.81 -10.27 -28.82
C HIS A 352 34.27 -9.36 -29.97
N THR A 353 33.82 -8.10 -29.98
CA THR A 353 34.21 -7.14 -31.04
C THR A 353 35.66 -6.65 -30.85
N THR A 354 36.16 -6.62 -29.61
CA THR A 354 37.54 -6.23 -29.29
C THR A 354 38.56 -7.36 -29.42
N ALA A 355 38.14 -8.62 -29.33
CA ALA A 355 39.02 -9.79 -29.47
C ALA A 355 39.34 -10.15 -30.94
N ASP A 356 38.51 -9.71 -31.87
CA ASP A 356 38.65 -9.94 -33.32
C ASP A 356 39.35 -8.79 -34.08
N ALA A 357 39.83 -7.75 -33.37
CA ALA A 357 40.54 -6.58 -33.91
C ALA A 357 42.02 -6.60 -33.49
#